data_AF-A0A963HXZ2-F1
#
_entry.id   AF-A0A963HXZ2-F1
#
_cell.length_a   1.000
_cell.length_b   1.000
_cell.length_c   1.000
_cell.angle_alpha   90.00
_cell.angle_beta   90.00
_cell.angle_gamma   90.00
#
_symmetry.space_group_name_H-M   'P 1'
#
loop_
_entity.id
_entity.type
_entity.pdbx_description
1 polymer ?
#
loop_
_entity_poly.entity_id
_entity_poly.type
_entity_poly.pdbx_seq_one_letter_code
_entity_poly.pdbx_strand_id
1 'polypeptide(L)'
;HISHVFVAWPAFCRTEASFNARLHLAKQALRSALARADLVRRVYMVSLSTSTIVYKALVPGARLPDFYPDLRDERFATRFALFHRRFSTNTTTSWDKAQPFRMIAHNGEINTIACNRAWAVAREQALGLPPDELLTRSGISDSGSLNEMVEALRYRSSIPHLSEVLAIMVPPAGTTDPFYGFWGRALEP
;
A
#
# COMPACT_ATOMS: atom_id res chain seq x y z
N HIS A 1 19.21 8.49 1.60
CA HIS A 1 19.87 7.26 1.11
C HIS A 1 18.79 6.32 0.62
N ILE A 2 18.96 5.70 -0.55
CA ILE A 2 18.03 4.72 -1.13
C ILE A 2 18.81 3.43 -1.31
N SER A 3 18.27 2.31 -0.83
CA SER A 3 18.93 1.00 -0.88
C SER A 3 17.95 -0.06 -1.32
N HIS A 4 18.44 -1.06 -2.05
CA HIS A 4 17.74 -2.32 -2.24
C HIS A 4 18.18 -3.33 -1.19
N VAL A 5 17.23 -4.14 -0.73
CA VAL A 5 17.48 -5.27 0.15
C VAL A 5 16.97 -6.51 -0.58
N PHE A 6 17.84 -7.50 -0.74
CA PHE A 6 17.49 -8.78 -1.32
C PHE A 6 17.15 -9.75 -0.20
N VAL A 7 15.96 -10.34 -0.26
CA VAL A 7 15.49 -11.31 0.73
C VAL A 7 15.45 -12.68 0.07
N ALA A 8 16.22 -13.62 0.61
CA ALA A 8 16.22 -15.00 0.13
C ALA A 8 14.84 -15.64 0.36
N TRP A 9 14.41 -16.47 -0.60
CA TRP A 9 13.17 -17.22 -0.49
C TRP A 9 13.27 -18.26 0.63
N PRO A 10 12.45 -18.20 1.71
CA PRO A 10 12.55 -19.15 2.81
C PRO A 10 12.04 -20.54 2.40
N ALA A 11 12.75 -21.61 2.79
CA ALA A 11 12.41 -22.98 2.41
C ALA A 11 10.98 -23.42 2.85
N PHE A 12 10.43 -22.81 3.89
CA PHE A 12 9.07 -23.11 4.38
C PHE A 12 7.97 -22.38 3.58
N CYS A 13 8.29 -21.40 2.74
CA CYS A 13 7.32 -20.74 1.86
C CYS A 13 7.19 -21.57 0.57
N ARG A 14 6.05 -22.23 0.38
CA ARG A 14 5.85 -23.11 -0.80
C ARG A 14 5.31 -22.39 -2.03
N THR A 15 4.75 -21.20 -1.85
CA THR A 15 4.12 -20.43 -2.92
C THR A 15 4.53 -18.96 -2.85
N GLU A 16 4.45 -18.27 -3.99
CA GLU A 16 4.68 -16.82 -4.06
C GLU A 16 3.74 -16.05 -3.12
N ALA A 17 2.47 -16.46 -3.05
CA ALA A 17 1.49 -15.88 -2.13
C ALA A 17 1.92 -16.04 -0.67
N SER A 18 2.39 -17.23 -0.27
CA SER A 18 2.88 -17.48 1.10
C SER A 18 4.09 -16.61 1.44
N PHE A 19 4.99 -16.38 0.48
CA PHE A 19 6.16 -15.53 0.69
C PHE A 19 5.78 -14.05 0.74
N ASN A 20 4.95 -13.55 -0.18
CA ASN A 20 4.48 -12.16 -0.16
C ASN A 20 3.69 -11.84 1.13
N ALA A 21 2.90 -12.78 1.66
CA ALA A 21 2.25 -12.60 2.96
C ALA A 21 3.26 -12.43 4.10
N ARG A 22 4.36 -13.20 4.10
CA ARG A 22 5.47 -13.05 5.06
C ARG A 22 6.20 -11.72 4.89
N LEU A 23 6.44 -11.28 3.65
CA LEU A 23 7.04 -9.97 3.37
C LEU A 23 6.14 -8.83 3.87
N HIS A 24 4.82 -8.94 3.69
CA HIS A 24 3.86 -7.99 4.25
C HIS A 24 3.97 -7.95 5.79
N LEU A 25 3.98 -9.11 6.46
CA LEU A 25 4.14 -9.18 7.92
C LEU A 25 5.47 -8.59 8.39
N ALA A 26 6.58 -8.87 7.69
CA ALA A 26 7.89 -8.31 8.02
C ALA A 26 7.90 -6.78 7.93
N LYS A 27 7.25 -6.21 6.90
CA LYS A 27 7.08 -4.77 6.76
C LYS A 27 6.24 -4.17 7.90
N GLN A 28 5.16 -4.85 8.29
CA GLN A 28 4.33 -4.41 9.42
C GLN A 28 5.12 -4.43 10.73
N ALA A 29 5.86 -5.51 10.99
CA ALA A 29 6.72 -5.63 12.16
C ALA A 29 7.80 -4.53 12.20
N LEU A 30 8.45 -4.24 11.06
CA LEU A 30 9.41 -3.13 10.95
C LEU A 30 8.72 -1.79 11.26
N ARG A 31 7.54 -1.56 10.70
CA ARG A 31 6.77 -0.34 10.94
C ARG A 31 6.42 -0.15 12.42
N SER A 32 5.89 -1.17 13.08
CA SER A 32 5.59 -1.13 14.52
C SER A 32 6.85 -0.91 15.36
N ALA A 33 7.98 -1.55 14.99
CA ALA A 33 9.26 -1.33 15.67
C ALA A 33 9.75 0.12 15.53
N LEU A 34 9.66 0.69 14.33
CA LEU A 34 10.01 2.09 14.09
C LEU A 34 9.08 3.07 14.83
N ALA A 35 7.79 2.73 14.96
CA ALA A 35 6.83 3.53 15.74
C ALA A 35 7.20 3.55 17.23
N ARG A 36 7.49 2.39 17.83
CA ARG A 36 7.90 2.28 19.24
C ARG A 36 9.21 3.00 19.54
N ALA A 37 10.09 3.13 18.54
CA ALA A 37 11.38 3.82 18.66
C ALA A 37 11.33 5.30 18.27
N ASP A 38 10.18 5.85 17.86
CA ASP A 38 10.03 7.21 17.30
C ASP A 38 10.93 7.48 16.07
N LEU A 39 11.11 6.46 15.22
CA LEU A 39 11.93 6.50 14.01
C LEU A 39 11.13 6.38 12.70
N VAL A 40 9.80 6.57 12.75
CA VAL A 40 8.89 6.37 11.61
C VAL A 40 9.19 7.25 10.40
N ARG A 41 9.90 8.37 10.59
CA ARG A 41 10.34 9.27 9.51
C ARG A 41 11.71 8.91 8.93
N ARG A 42 12.45 8.01 9.57
CA ARG A 42 13.82 7.66 9.14
C ARG A 42 13.86 6.58 8.07
N VAL A 43 12.90 5.65 8.09
CA VAL A 43 12.87 4.51 7.18
C VAL A 43 11.48 4.39 6.58
N TYR A 44 11.43 4.29 5.25
CA TYR A 44 10.21 4.07 4.50
C TYR A 44 10.42 2.97 3.47
N MET A 45 9.63 1.91 3.57
CA MET A 45 9.65 0.80 2.63
C MET A 45 8.72 1.09 1.46
N VAL A 46 9.32 1.40 0.30
CA VAL A 46 8.59 1.76 -0.91
C VAL A 46 7.81 0.57 -1.46
N SER A 47 8.48 -0.57 -1.63
CA SER A 47 7.91 -1.86 -2.01
C SER A 47 8.69 -2.98 -1.34
N LEU A 48 8.05 -4.12 -1.10
CA LEU A 48 8.71 -5.37 -0.70
C LEU A 48 7.81 -6.52 -1.17
N SER A 49 8.17 -7.11 -2.30
CA SER A 49 7.38 -8.11 -3.01
C SER A 49 8.31 -8.94 -3.90
N THR A 50 7.87 -10.14 -4.24
CA THR A 50 8.54 -11.03 -5.21
C THR A 50 8.33 -10.63 -6.66
N SER A 51 7.26 -9.90 -6.97
CA SER A 51 6.80 -9.65 -8.34
C SER A 51 6.62 -8.17 -8.69
N THR A 52 6.78 -7.27 -7.72
CA THR A 52 6.64 -5.83 -7.94
C THR A 52 7.78 -5.05 -7.28
N ILE A 53 8.26 -4.03 -7.99
CA ILE A 53 9.21 -3.05 -7.49
C ILE A 53 8.74 -1.64 -7.88
N VAL A 54 8.85 -0.69 -6.95
CA VAL A 54 8.37 0.68 -7.16
C VAL A 54 9.56 1.64 -7.13
N TYR A 55 9.79 2.31 -8.27
CA TYR A 55 10.72 3.41 -8.40
C TYR A 55 9.94 4.73 -8.38
N LYS A 56 10.15 5.55 -7.36
CA LYS A 56 9.48 6.85 -7.20
C LYS A 56 10.43 7.89 -6.65
N ALA A 57 10.36 9.11 -7.17
CA ALA A 57 11.21 10.21 -6.76
C ALA A 57 10.46 11.55 -6.83
N LEU A 58 10.97 12.55 -6.10
CA LEU A 58 10.46 13.92 -6.12
C LEU A 58 11.04 14.70 -7.31
N VAL A 59 10.86 14.17 -8.52
CA VAL A 59 11.35 14.76 -9.77
C VAL A 59 10.23 14.76 -10.83
N PRO A 60 10.31 15.62 -11.86
CA PRO A 60 9.44 15.48 -13.02
C PRO A 60 9.55 14.08 -13.63
N GLY A 61 8.45 13.49 -14.07
CA GLY A 61 8.41 12.11 -14.56
C GLY A 61 9.43 11.83 -15.68
N ALA A 62 9.65 12.80 -16.58
CA ALA A 62 10.65 12.69 -17.66
C ALA A 62 12.10 12.55 -17.16
N ARG A 63 12.40 12.98 -15.93
CA ARG A 63 13.73 12.87 -15.31
C ARG A 63 13.88 11.65 -14.41
N LEU A 64 12.85 10.81 -14.28
CA LEU A 64 12.94 9.60 -13.47
C LEU A 64 14.06 8.65 -13.93
N PRO A 65 14.30 8.43 -15.24
CA PRO A 65 15.43 7.61 -15.72
C PRO A 65 16.81 8.27 -15.52
N ASP A 66 16.87 9.60 -15.35
CA ASP A 66 18.11 10.28 -14.93
C ASP A 66 18.41 10.00 -13.46
N PHE A 67 17.36 9.99 -12.64
CA PHE A 67 17.48 9.75 -11.20
C PHE A 67 17.76 8.28 -10.87
N TYR A 68 17.16 7.36 -11.62
CA TYR A 68 17.33 5.92 -11.49
C TYR A 68 17.88 5.32 -12.80
N PRO A 69 19.21 5.20 -12.93
CA PRO A 69 19.84 4.61 -14.11
C PRO A 69 19.36 3.17 -14.40
N ASP A 70 18.94 2.42 -13.39
CA ASP A 70 18.32 1.08 -13.54
C ASP A 70 17.18 1.07 -14.57
N LEU A 71 16.41 2.17 -14.68
CA LEU A 71 15.29 2.28 -15.62
C LEU A 71 15.72 2.42 -17.09
N ARG A 72 17.01 2.67 -17.34
CA ARG A 72 17.60 2.71 -18.68
C ARG A 72 18.25 1.39 -19.08
N ASP A 73 18.38 0.46 -18.15
CA ASP A 73 18.97 -0.84 -18.38
C ASP A 73 17.97 -1.75 -19.11
N GLU A 74 18.39 -2.36 -20.22
CA GLU A 74 17.54 -3.26 -21.01
C GLU A 74 17.07 -4.50 -20.23
N ARG A 75 17.79 -4.87 -19.16
CA ARG A 75 17.40 -5.95 -18.24
C ARG A 75 16.22 -5.55 -17.35
N PHE A 76 15.91 -4.26 -17.23
CA PHE A 76 14.73 -3.76 -16.52
C PHE A 76 13.46 -3.96 -17.36
N ALA A 77 13.15 -5.22 -17.64
CA ALA A 77 12.00 -5.62 -18.44
C ALA A 77 10.81 -5.99 -17.53
N THR A 78 9.60 -5.60 -17.95
CA THR A 78 8.36 -5.92 -17.23
C THR A 78 7.22 -6.22 -18.20
N ARG A 79 6.23 -7.01 -17.73
CA ARG A 79 4.99 -7.27 -18.48
C ARG A 79 3.99 -6.12 -18.39
N PHE A 80 4.06 -5.32 -17.33
CA PHE A 80 3.20 -4.16 -17.14
C PHE A 80 3.90 -3.08 -16.33
N ALA A 81 3.46 -1.84 -16.48
CA ALA A 81 3.92 -0.71 -15.69
C ALA A 81 2.72 0.10 -15.20
N LEU A 82 2.81 0.57 -13.96
CA LEU A 82 1.89 1.53 -13.37
C LEU A 82 2.68 2.80 -13.07
N PHE A 83 2.23 3.93 -13.61
CA PHE A 83 2.88 5.22 -13.41
C PHE A 83 1.90 6.20 -12.76
N HIS A 84 2.45 7.17 -12.04
CA HIS A 84 1.65 8.23 -11.44
C HIS A 84 2.43 9.53 -11.37
N ARG A 85 1.76 10.64 -11.68
CA ARG A 85 2.27 11.99 -11.44
C ARG A 85 1.31 12.70 -10.51
N ARG A 86 1.79 13.05 -9.32
CA ARG A 86 0.99 13.77 -8.33
C ARG A 86 1.00 15.26 -8.64
N PHE A 87 -0.18 15.86 -8.72
CA PHE A 87 -0.37 17.29 -8.52
C PHE A 87 -0.77 17.50 -7.05
N SER A 88 0.00 18.27 -6.30
CA SER A 88 -0.24 18.50 -4.87
C SER A 88 -0.51 19.98 -4.65
N THR A 89 -1.64 20.31 -4.03
CA THR A 89 -1.95 21.67 -3.56
C THR A 89 -1.12 22.05 -2.32
N ASN A 90 -0.45 21.09 -1.69
CA ASN A 90 0.45 21.31 -0.56
C ASN A 90 1.88 21.62 -1.04
N THR A 91 2.50 22.62 -0.42
CA THR A 91 3.90 23.05 -0.68
C THR A 91 4.95 22.12 -0.05
N THR A 92 4.55 21.26 0.90
CA THR A 92 5.45 20.29 1.53
C THR A 92 5.48 18.97 0.74
N THR A 93 6.59 18.72 0.05
CA THR A 93 6.84 17.45 -0.62
C THR A 93 7.44 16.44 0.34
N SER A 94 6.92 15.21 0.36
CA SER A 94 7.49 14.11 1.14
C SER A 94 7.57 12.83 0.32
N TRP A 95 8.66 12.09 0.48
CA TRP A 95 8.97 10.88 -0.29
C TRP A 95 7.94 9.77 -0.10
N ASP A 96 7.39 9.65 1.10
CA ASP A 96 6.37 8.66 1.45
C ASP A 96 5.04 8.89 0.72
N LYS A 97 4.71 10.14 0.37
CA LYS A 97 3.49 10.53 -0.36
C LYS A 97 3.61 10.48 -1.87
N ALA A 98 4.82 10.31 -2.41
CA ALA A 98 4.99 10.05 -3.84
C ALA A 98 4.33 8.71 -4.20
N GLN A 99 3.74 8.65 -5.39
CA GLN A 99 3.04 7.47 -5.92
C GLN A 99 3.77 6.98 -7.19
N PRO A 100 3.58 5.71 -7.62
CA PRO A 100 2.64 4.70 -7.10
C PRO A 100 2.89 4.24 -5.67
N PHE A 101 1.85 3.73 -5.02
CA PHE A 101 2.01 2.91 -3.82
C PHE A 101 2.23 1.45 -4.23
N ARG A 102 2.08 0.52 -3.28
CA ARG A 102 2.50 -0.88 -3.43
C ARG A 102 1.52 -1.69 -4.25
N MET A 103 0.23 -1.34 -4.19
CA MET A 103 -0.82 -2.01 -4.95
C MET A 103 -1.64 -1.06 -5.83
N ILE A 104 -1.57 0.25 -5.56
CA ILE A 104 -2.45 1.22 -6.21
C ILE A 104 -1.69 2.49 -6.61
N ALA A 105 -2.24 3.16 -7.63
CA ALA A 105 -2.02 4.57 -7.89
C ALA A 105 -3.40 5.24 -7.94
N HIS A 106 -3.55 6.35 -7.23
CA HIS A 106 -4.83 7.02 -7.04
C HIS A 106 -4.72 8.47 -7.52
N ASN A 107 -5.56 8.79 -8.51
CA ASN A 107 -5.78 10.14 -9.00
C ASN A 107 -7.17 10.61 -8.57
N GLY A 108 -7.21 11.44 -7.53
CA GLY A 108 -8.43 11.92 -6.92
C GLY A 108 -8.19 12.28 -5.46
N GLU A 109 -9.29 12.50 -4.75
CA GLU A 109 -9.32 12.75 -3.32
C GLU A 109 -10.41 11.89 -2.68
N ILE A 110 -10.09 11.23 -1.58
CA ILE A 110 -11.04 10.40 -0.84
C ILE A 110 -11.70 11.27 0.23
N ASN A 111 -12.88 11.82 -0.09
CA ASN A 111 -13.59 12.75 0.79
C ASN A 111 -14.08 12.11 2.10
N THR A 112 -14.25 10.79 2.14
CA THR A 112 -14.70 10.03 3.32
C THR A 112 -13.55 9.56 4.22
N ILE A 113 -12.30 9.93 3.92
CA ILE A 113 -11.12 9.32 4.54
C ILE A 113 -11.07 9.41 6.07
N ALA A 114 -11.58 10.50 6.65
CA ALA A 114 -11.61 10.65 8.10
C ALA A 114 -12.47 9.57 8.77
N CYS A 115 -13.62 9.27 8.17
CA CYS A 115 -14.52 8.21 8.61
C CYS A 115 -13.85 6.83 8.44
N ASN A 116 -13.28 6.56 7.27
CA ASN A 116 -12.67 5.26 6.94
C ASN A 116 -11.47 4.97 7.87
N ARG A 117 -10.71 6.00 8.27
CA ARG A 117 -9.66 5.86 9.29
C ARG A 117 -10.20 5.56 10.67
N ALA A 118 -11.25 6.27 11.11
CA ALA A 118 -11.87 6.01 12.41
C ALA A 118 -12.42 4.59 12.50
N TRP A 119 -13.06 4.12 11.43
CA TRP A 119 -13.54 2.76 11.30
C TRP A 119 -12.43 1.72 11.29
N ALA A 120 -11.31 1.99 10.62
CA ALA A 120 -10.13 1.13 10.67
C ALA A 120 -9.58 1.01 12.10
N VAL A 121 -9.47 2.12 12.84
CA VAL A 121 -9.05 2.09 14.25
C VAL A 121 -10.04 1.30 15.12
N ALA A 122 -11.35 1.49 14.92
CA ALA A 122 -12.36 0.73 15.66
C ALA A 122 -12.24 -0.79 15.40
N ARG A 123 -11.95 -1.20 14.16
CA ARG A 123 -11.71 -2.60 13.80
C ARG A 123 -10.43 -3.15 14.43
N GLU A 124 -9.35 -2.38 14.48
CA GLU A 124 -8.12 -2.76 15.19
C GLU A 124 -8.38 -2.99 16.67
N GLN A 125 -9.10 -2.08 17.32
CA GLN A 125 -9.46 -2.18 18.73
C GLN A 125 -10.36 -3.40 19.00
N ALA A 126 -11.32 -3.70 18.12
CA ALA A 126 -12.15 -4.89 18.23
C ALA A 126 -11.33 -6.20 18.13
N LEU A 127 -10.16 -6.16 17.46
CA LEU A 127 -9.21 -7.26 17.40
C LEU A 127 -8.21 -7.27 18.57
N GLY A 128 -8.35 -6.36 19.55
CA GLY A 128 -7.43 -6.21 20.67
C GLY A 128 -6.07 -5.60 20.28
N LEU A 129 -6.00 -4.93 19.13
CA LEU A 129 -4.79 -4.28 18.64
C LEU A 129 -4.79 -2.78 18.99
N PRO A 130 -3.61 -2.18 19.23
CA PRO A 130 -3.49 -0.73 19.31
C PRO A 130 -3.84 -0.07 17.96
N PRO A 131 -4.27 1.20 17.98
CA PRO A 131 -4.48 1.98 16.77
C PRO A 131 -3.23 2.05 15.89
N ASP A 132 -3.44 2.23 14.59
CA ASP A 132 -2.42 2.46 13.57
C ASP A 132 -1.47 1.27 13.29
N GLU A 133 -1.79 0.09 13.80
CA GLU A 133 -0.92 -1.08 13.72
C GLU A 133 -1.19 -1.96 12.48
N LEU A 134 -2.45 -2.13 12.08
CA LEU A 134 -2.87 -3.18 11.15
C LEU A 134 -3.35 -2.63 9.81
N LEU A 135 -4.39 -1.80 9.80
CA LEU A 135 -5.21 -1.47 8.64
C LEU A 135 -4.77 -0.16 7.96
N THR A 136 -4.42 0.85 8.74
CA THR A 136 -3.86 2.12 8.26
C THR A 136 -3.00 2.72 9.36
N ARG A 137 -2.45 3.92 9.15
CA ARG A 137 -1.87 4.75 10.21
C ARG A 137 -2.21 6.22 10.05
N SER A 138 -1.99 6.99 11.11
CA SER A 138 -2.07 8.45 11.11
C SER A 138 -0.94 9.10 10.31
N GLY A 139 -1.16 10.35 9.87
CA GLY A 139 -0.12 11.19 9.28
C GLY A 139 0.24 10.90 7.81
N ILE A 140 -0.46 9.99 7.14
CA ILE A 140 -0.28 9.67 5.71
C ILE A 140 -1.35 10.33 4.83
N SER A 141 -1.15 10.34 3.52
CA SER A 141 -2.19 10.77 2.57
C SER A 141 -3.39 9.84 2.58
N ASP A 142 -4.53 10.32 2.11
CA ASP A 142 -5.75 9.55 1.87
C ASP A 142 -5.51 8.29 1.02
N SER A 143 -4.82 8.47 -0.09
CA SER A 143 -4.37 7.45 -1.03
C SER A 143 -3.41 6.45 -0.36
N GLY A 144 -2.65 6.93 0.64
CA GLY A 144 -1.73 6.09 1.41
C GLY A 144 -2.49 5.18 2.36
N SER A 145 -3.53 5.71 3.02
CA SER A 145 -4.45 4.93 3.84
C SER A 145 -5.19 3.88 3.02
N LEU A 146 -5.73 4.25 1.85
CA LEU A 146 -6.36 3.29 0.93
C LEU A 146 -5.39 2.17 0.56
N ASN A 147 -4.14 2.49 0.22
CA ASN A 147 -3.14 1.48 -0.08
C ASN A 147 -2.90 0.53 1.10
N GLU A 148 -2.73 1.05 2.33
CA GLU A 148 -2.48 0.21 3.50
C GLU A 148 -3.66 -0.73 3.80
N MET A 149 -4.90 -0.24 3.64
CA MET A 149 -6.11 -1.04 3.82
C MET A 149 -6.23 -2.13 2.74
N VAL A 150 -5.98 -1.79 1.48
CA VAL A 150 -5.94 -2.76 0.36
C VAL A 150 -4.89 -3.83 0.59
N GLU A 151 -3.69 -3.45 1.03
CA GLU A 151 -2.64 -4.42 1.35
C GLU A 151 -3.01 -5.33 2.53
N ALA A 152 -3.62 -4.77 3.57
CA ALA A 152 -4.07 -5.54 4.73
C ALA A 152 -5.13 -6.57 4.32
N LEU A 153 -6.13 -6.17 3.54
CA LEU A 153 -7.13 -7.09 3.00
C LEU A 153 -6.49 -8.14 2.10
N ARG A 154 -5.61 -7.74 1.17
CA ARG A 154 -4.97 -8.66 0.22
C ARG A 154 -4.15 -9.76 0.90
N TYR A 155 -3.45 -9.45 1.99
CA TYR A 155 -2.52 -10.40 2.61
C TYR A 155 -3.02 -11.03 3.91
N ARG A 156 -4.09 -10.51 4.52
CA ARG A 156 -4.62 -11.03 5.80
C ARG A 156 -6.06 -11.51 5.73
N SER A 157 -6.78 -11.25 4.65
CA SER A 157 -8.08 -11.87 4.40
C SER A 157 -7.93 -13.11 3.53
N SER A 158 -9.02 -13.86 3.39
CA SER A 158 -9.12 -14.97 2.44
C SER A 158 -9.52 -14.51 1.02
N ILE A 159 -9.53 -13.21 0.72
CA ILE A 159 -9.93 -12.66 -0.59
C ILE A 159 -8.82 -12.93 -1.62
N PRO A 160 -9.06 -13.79 -2.62
CA PRO A 160 -8.01 -14.31 -3.49
C PRO A 160 -7.53 -13.32 -4.55
N HIS A 161 -8.33 -12.31 -4.93
CA HIS A 161 -8.02 -11.41 -6.03
C HIS A 161 -7.97 -9.94 -5.61
N LEU A 162 -6.97 -9.21 -6.13
CA LEU A 162 -6.84 -7.77 -5.87
C LEU A 162 -8.05 -6.99 -6.41
N SER A 163 -8.62 -7.42 -7.54
CA SER A 163 -9.83 -6.84 -8.11
C SER A 163 -11.02 -6.89 -7.16
N GLU A 164 -11.20 -8.00 -6.44
CA GLU A 164 -12.27 -8.14 -5.44
C GLU A 164 -12.02 -7.23 -4.24
N VAL A 165 -10.77 -7.15 -3.76
CA VAL A 165 -10.40 -6.21 -2.69
C VAL A 165 -10.74 -4.77 -3.11
N LEU A 166 -10.40 -4.37 -4.33
CA LEU A 166 -10.73 -3.03 -4.83
C LEU A 166 -12.24 -2.82 -4.99
N ALA A 167 -12.98 -3.82 -5.44
CA ALA A 167 -14.44 -3.76 -5.56
C ALA A 167 -15.12 -3.62 -4.18
N ILE A 168 -14.54 -4.21 -3.13
CA ILE A 168 -15.02 -4.06 -1.75
C ILE A 168 -14.70 -2.66 -1.20
N MET A 169 -13.49 -2.16 -1.45
CA MET A 169 -13.04 -0.85 -0.95
C MET A 169 -13.67 0.34 -1.71
N VAL A 170 -14.01 0.17 -2.99
CA VAL A 170 -14.60 1.21 -3.83
C VAL A 170 -15.78 0.62 -4.61
N PRO A 171 -16.89 0.32 -3.92
CA PRO A 171 -18.03 -0.33 -4.55
C PRO A 171 -18.77 0.63 -5.49
N PRO A 172 -19.36 0.13 -6.59
CA PRO A 172 -20.22 0.93 -7.45
C PRO A 172 -21.52 1.28 -6.72
N ALA A 173 -22.01 2.50 -6.95
CA ALA A 173 -23.26 2.97 -6.33
C ALA A 173 -24.49 2.25 -6.91
N GLY A 174 -25.47 1.97 -6.05
CA GLY A 174 -26.81 1.49 -6.46
C GLY A 174 -26.86 0.08 -7.05
N THR A 175 -25.82 -0.73 -6.86
CA THR A 175 -25.79 -2.11 -7.35
C THR A 175 -26.67 -3.05 -6.52
N THR A 176 -27.36 -3.98 -7.18
CA THR A 176 -28.12 -5.07 -6.55
C THR A 176 -27.35 -6.38 -6.50
N ASP A 177 -26.08 -6.38 -6.93
CA ASP A 177 -25.26 -7.58 -6.96
C ASP A 177 -25.01 -8.08 -5.51
N PRO A 178 -25.32 -9.37 -5.22
CA PRO A 178 -25.16 -9.95 -3.89
C PRO A 178 -23.76 -9.82 -3.30
N PHE A 179 -22.72 -9.77 -4.13
CA PHE A 179 -21.33 -9.55 -3.69
C PHE A 179 -21.21 -8.25 -2.91
N TYR A 180 -21.67 -7.13 -3.48
CA TYR A 180 -21.61 -5.83 -2.82
C TYR A 180 -22.62 -5.73 -1.68
N GLY A 181 -23.78 -6.39 -1.79
CA GLY A 181 -24.74 -6.49 -0.69
C GLY A 181 -24.16 -7.21 0.54
N PHE A 182 -23.32 -8.24 0.33
CA PHE A 182 -22.60 -8.93 1.40
C PHE A 182 -21.51 -8.05 2.01
N TRP A 183 -20.61 -7.52 1.18
CA TRP A 183 -19.45 -6.78 1.65
C TRP A 183 -19.78 -5.39 2.20
N GLY A 184 -20.85 -4.73 1.72
CA GLY A 184 -21.32 -3.46 2.25
C GLY A 184 -21.83 -3.53 3.70
N ARG A 185 -22.07 -4.74 4.24
CA ARG A 185 -22.34 -4.95 5.67
C ARG A 185 -21.07 -5.04 6.52
N ALA A 186 -19.94 -5.37 5.90
CA ALA A 186 -18.67 -5.60 6.57
C ALA A 186 -17.74 -4.38 6.48
N LEU A 187 -17.78 -3.65 5.36
CA LEU A 187 -16.91 -2.51 5.08
C LEU A 187 -17.70 -1.36 4.45
N GLU A 188 -17.49 -0.17 4.99
CA GLU A 188 -17.94 1.10 4.42
C GLU A 188 -17.14 1.49 3.17
N PRO A 189 -17.76 2.19 2.20
CA PRO A 189 -17.06 2.77 1.04
C PRO A 189 -15.99 3.82 1.39
#